data_AF-A0A2G6LY01-F1
#
_entry.id   AF-A0A2G6LY01-F1
#
_cell.length_a   1.000
_cell.length_b   1.000
_cell.length_c   1.000
_cell.angle_alpha   90.00
_cell.angle_beta   90.00
_cell.angle_gamma   90.00
#
_symmetry.space_group_name_H-M   'P 1'
#
loop_
_entity.id
_entity.type
_entity.pdbx_description
1 polymer ?
#
loop_
_entity_poly.entity_id
_entity_poly.type
_entity_poly.pdbx_seq_one_letter_code
_entity_poly.pdbx_strand_id
1 'polypeptide(L)'
;MVKFPAALETLGDLEVLFRRAVSRSATGRAAVRVPQLPRLRNIIADISRTPAGERVNGIFRQVNLWTEDSVSSTILPAAGAAGLLAACAGEASALLELGYGREDGIDFITSFALPFQNPVRTLNQIRSAIHYTGGNFALLTDMLERENPSSRHLKLVFSVWPVGGRIPAAWRPGEDLECLHLDVSEASVPLVITFSRALRGYALLSLWDLASSLAEERSSVQLLKPSFRYFALDS
;
A
#
# COMPACT_ATOMS: atom_id res chain seq x y z
N MET A 1 -17.79 -3.06 -2.31
CA MET A 1 -16.39 -2.83 -1.95
C MET A 1 -15.68 -2.32 -3.18
N VAL A 2 -14.99 -1.19 -3.07
CA VAL A 2 -14.34 -0.54 -4.22
C VAL A 2 -13.08 -1.32 -4.60
N LYS A 3 -12.84 -1.53 -5.89
CA LYS A 3 -11.64 -2.20 -6.40
C LYS A 3 -10.60 -1.17 -6.85
N PHE A 4 -9.33 -1.52 -6.69
CA PHE A 4 -8.21 -0.84 -7.35
C PHE A 4 -8.40 -0.89 -8.88
N PRO A 5 -7.99 0.12 -9.67
CA PRO A 5 -8.37 0.23 -11.08
C PRO A 5 -7.64 -0.75 -12.02
N ALA A 6 -6.79 -1.64 -11.51
CA ALA A 6 -6.15 -2.70 -12.28
C ALA A 6 -6.28 -4.05 -11.56
N ALA A 7 -6.41 -5.13 -12.33
CA ALA A 7 -6.18 -6.49 -11.85
C ALA A 7 -4.73 -6.88 -12.08
N LEU A 8 -4.11 -7.47 -11.07
CA LEU A 8 -2.74 -7.94 -11.08
C LEU A 8 -2.76 -9.46 -11.21
N GLU A 9 -2.01 -10.01 -12.16
CA GLU A 9 -1.98 -11.47 -12.35
C GLU A 9 -0.98 -12.13 -11.41
N THR A 10 0.17 -11.49 -11.20
CA THR A 10 1.28 -12.09 -10.45
C THR A 10 1.64 -11.29 -9.19
N LEU A 11 2.26 -11.94 -8.21
CA LEU A 11 2.90 -11.25 -7.08
C LEU A 11 4.00 -10.30 -7.54
N GLY A 12 4.65 -10.59 -8.68
CA GLY A 12 5.61 -9.69 -9.32
C GLY A 12 4.99 -8.39 -9.83
N ASP A 13 3.72 -8.40 -10.24
CA ASP A 13 2.97 -7.18 -10.61
C ASP A 13 2.72 -6.32 -9.37
N LEU A 14 2.38 -6.95 -8.24
CA LEU A 14 2.23 -6.29 -6.94
C LEU A 14 3.53 -5.63 -6.48
N GLU A 15 4.68 -6.30 -6.62
CA GLU A 15 5.98 -5.70 -6.30
C GLU A 15 6.26 -4.44 -7.13
N VAL A 16 5.99 -4.47 -8.43
CA VAL A 16 6.22 -3.32 -9.31
C VAL A 16 5.27 -2.17 -8.96
N LEU A 17 3.98 -2.47 -8.75
CA LEU A 17 3.01 -1.47 -8.30
C LEU A 17 3.48 -0.79 -7.02
N PHE A 18 3.86 -1.58 -6.01
CA PHE A 18 4.28 -1.08 -4.72
C PHE A 18 5.56 -0.26 -4.80
N ARG A 19 6.60 -0.74 -5.52
CA ARG A 19 7.85 0.02 -5.72
C ARG A 19 7.60 1.37 -6.40
N ARG A 20 6.67 1.43 -7.36
CA ARG A 20 6.27 2.69 -8.02
C ARG A 20 5.53 3.63 -7.09
N ALA A 21 4.65 3.11 -6.24
CA ALA A 21 3.98 3.91 -5.22
C ALA A 21 5.01 4.54 -4.27
N VAL A 22 6.01 3.78 -3.84
CA VAL A 22 7.08 4.28 -2.97
C VAL A 22 7.99 5.28 -3.69
N SER A 23 8.39 5.02 -4.93
CA SER A 23 9.29 5.91 -5.68
C SER A 23 8.66 7.26 -6.01
N ARG A 24 7.33 7.31 -6.13
CA ARG A 24 6.55 8.55 -6.33
C ARG A 24 6.15 9.21 -4.99
N SER A 25 6.61 8.73 -3.85
CA SER A 25 6.22 9.29 -2.54
C SER A 25 6.79 10.67 -2.27
N ALA A 26 6.09 11.49 -1.46
CA ALA A 26 6.57 12.81 -1.00
C ALA A 26 7.91 12.76 -0.27
N THR A 27 8.24 11.59 0.27
CA THR A 27 9.45 11.32 1.04
C THR A 27 10.62 10.87 0.16
N GLY A 28 10.47 10.84 -1.18
CA GLY A 28 11.53 10.50 -2.14
C GLY A 28 11.81 8.99 -2.21
N ARG A 29 13.09 8.59 -2.13
CA ARG A 29 13.53 7.18 -1.95
C ARG A 29 13.20 6.64 -0.54
N ALA A 30 12.03 7.03 -0.04
CA ALA A 30 11.62 6.84 1.32
C ALA A 30 11.59 5.37 1.70
N ALA A 31 12.05 5.12 2.92
CA ALA A 31 11.94 3.82 3.50
C ALA A 31 10.51 3.60 4.02
N VAL A 32 9.95 2.46 3.67
CA VAL A 32 8.60 2.00 4.00
C VAL A 32 8.59 1.59 5.46
N ARG A 33 7.63 2.11 6.21
CA ARG A 33 7.45 1.69 7.60
C ARG A 33 6.57 0.44 7.65
N VAL A 34 7.06 -0.60 8.30
CA VAL A 34 6.39 -1.87 8.57
C VAL A 34 6.36 -2.10 10.08
N PRO A 35 5.38 -1.52 10.80
CA PRO A 35 5.35 -1.57 12.27
C PRO A 35 5.37 -3.00 12.85
N GLN A 36 4.78 -3.95 12.12
CA GLN A 36 4.67 -5.35 12.54
C GLN A 36 5.94 -6.17 12.30
N LEU A 37 6.99 -5.61 11.67
CA LEU A 37 8.19 -6.34 11.28
C LEU A 37 8.91 -7.06 12.45
N PRO A 38 9.14 -6.44 13.63
CA PRO A 38 9.77 -7.14 14.75
C PRO A 38 8.97 -8.35 15.22
N ARG A 39 7.64 -8.21 15.27
CA ARG A 39 6.74 -9.30 15.65
C ARG A 39 6.75 -10.42 14.61
N LEU A 40 6.66 -10.06 13.32
CA LEU A 40 6.74 -11.02 12.22
C LEU A 40 8.06 -11.81 12.27
N ARG A 41 9.18 -11.15 12.60
CA ARG A 41 10.46 -11.85 12.75
C ARG A 41 10.44 -12.89 13.85
N ASN A 42 9.92 -12.56 15.03
CA ASN A 42 9.83 -13.52 16.14
C ASN A 42 8.96 -14.72 15.74
N ILE A 43 7.80 -14.45 15.15
CA ILE A 43 6.89 -15.45 14.60
C ILE A 43 7.62 -16.40 13.65
N ILE A 44 8.33 -15.84 12.67
CA ILE A 44 8.99 -16.61 11.63
C ILE A 44 10.19 -17.39 12.18
N ALA A 45 10.91 -16.84 13.16
CA ALA A 45 11.99 -17.55 13.86
C ALA A 45 11.49 -18.75 14.68
N ASP A 46 10.28 -18.66 15.22
CA ASP A 46 9.64 -19.76 15.95
C ASP A 46 9.14 -20.84 14.97
N ILE A 47 8.43 -20.44 13.91
CA ILE A 47 7.89 -21.37 12.90
C ILE A 47 9.03 -22.07 12.14
N SER A 48 10.14 -21.40 11.85
CA SER A 48 11.24 -21.96 11.06
C SER A 48 11.89 -23.20 11.70
N ARG A 49 11.66 -23.44 12.99
CA ARG A 49 12.13 -24.64 13.71
C ARG A 49 11.15 -25.81 13.65
N THR A 50 10.03 -25.63 12.95
CA THR A 50 8.95 -26.62 12.83
C THR A 50 8.80 -27.07 11.37
N PRO A 51 8.12 -28.21 11.11
CA PRO A 51 7.80 -28.64 9.74
C PRO A 51 6.98 -27.61 8.95
N ALA A 52 6.25 -26.72 9.62
CA ALA A 52 5.48 -25.67 8.97
C ALA A 52 6.34 -24.54 8.38
N GLY A 53 7.64 -24.47 8.72
CA GLY A 53 8.58 -23.47 8.22
C GLY A 53 8.70 -23.44 6.69
N GLU A 54 8.57 -24.59 6.02
CA GLU A 54 8.64 -24.66 4.56
C GLU A 54 7.51 -23.87 3.87
N ARG A 55 6.35 -23.74 4.53
CA ARG A 55 5.16 -23.06 4.00
C ARG A 55 5.26 -21.54 4.03
N VAL A 56 6.22 -21.00 4.79
CA VAL A 56 6.46 -19.55 4.99
C VAL A 56 7.90 -19.17 4.64
N ASN A 57 8.52 -19.94 3.74
CA ASN A 57 9.94 -19.81 3.40
C ASN A 57 10.24 -18.50 2.65
N GLY A 58 9.30 -17.99 1.85
CA GLY A 58 9.40 -16.68 1.21
C GLY A 58 9.48 -15.56 2.23
N ILE A 59 8.57 -15.53 3.20
CA ILE A 59 8.60 -14.56 4.31
C ILE A 59 9.88 -14.73 5.12
N PHE A 60 10.28 -15.96 5.44
CA PHE A 60 11.54 -16.25 6.14
C PHE A 60 12.76 -15.69 5.42
N ARG A 61 12.89 -15.92 4.12
CA ARG A 61 13.98 -15.35 3.31
C ARG A 61 13.96 -13.83 3.38
N GLN A 62 12.80 -13.21 3.17
CA GLN A 62 12.69 -11.74 3.14
C GLN A 62 13.00 -11.11 4.50
N VAL A 63 12.54 -11.70 5.60
CA VAL A 63 12.80 -11.17 6.96
C VAL A 63 14.28 -11.32 7.34
N ASN A 64 14.94 -12.43 6.97
CA ASN A 64 16.34 -12.68 7.33
C ASN A 64 17.36 -11.89 6.49
N LEU A 65 16.92 -11.18 5.45
CA LEU A 65 17.77 -10.20 4.75
C LEU A 65 18.06 -8.97 5.63
N TRP A 66 17.32 -8.78 6.72
CA TRP A 66 17.41 -7.61 7.59
C TRP A 66 18.15 -7.93 8.89
N THR A 67 19.21 -7.16 9.17
CA THR A 67 19.95 -7.23 10.44
C THR A 67 19.07 -6.82 11.63
N GLU A 68 19.46 -7.21 12.85
CA GLU A 68 18.76 -6.79 14.09
C GLU A 68 18.56 -5.27 14.19
N ASP A 69 19.57 -4.48 13.83
CA ASP A 69 19.49 -3.03 13.83
C ASP A 69 18.44 -2.50 12.84
N SER A 70 18.37 -3.07 11.63
CA SER A 70 17.38 -2.67 10.62
C SER A 70 15.96 -3.07 10.98
N VAL A 71 15.76 -4.21 11.64
CA VAL A 71 14.46 -4.65 12.14
C VAL A 71 13.96 -3.75 13.28
N SER A 72 14.86 -3.29 14.16
CA SER A 72 14.51 -2.35 15.24
C SER A 72 13.91 -1.04 14.72
N SER A 73 14.35 -0.61 13.53
CA SER A 73 13.89 0.64 12.92
C SER A 73 12.47 0.56 12.35
N THR A 74 11.92 -0.64 12.15
CA THR A 74 10.65 -0.90 11.42
C THR A 74 10.60 -0.32 10.01
N ILE A 75 11.74 0.10 9.47
CA ILE A 75 11.82 0.92 8.27
C ILE A 75 12.66 0.14 7.22
N LEU A 76 12.04 -0.17 6.08
CA LEU A 76 12.62 -0.98 5.02
C LEU A 76 12.79 -0.17 3.73
N PRO A 77 13.85 -0.38 2.94
CA PRO A 77 13.94 0.20 1.61
C PRO A 77 12.84 -0.37 0.69
N ALA A 78 12.45 0.38 -0.34
CA ALA A 78 11.35 0.04 -1.24
C ALA A 78 11.44 -1.38 -1.83
N ALA A 79 12.62 -1.81 -2.28
CA ALA A 79 12.81 -3.14 -2.85
C ALA A 79 12.59 -4.25 -1.82
N GLY A 80 13.09 -4.05 -0.61
CA GLY A 80 12.92 -4.98 0.50
C GLY A 80 11.49 -5.10 0.97
N ALA A 81 10.82 -3.94 1.12
CA ALA A 81 9.41 -3.88 1.48
C ALA A 81 8.51 -4.50 0.40
N ALA A 82 8.84 -4.31 -0.89
CA ALA A 82 8.10 -4.93 -1.99
C ALA A 82 8.19 -6.46 -1.95
N GLY A 83 9.40 -7.01 -1.82
CA GLY A 83 9.60 -8.46 -1.72
C GLY A 83 8.92 -9.05 -0.49
N LEU A 84 8.99 -8.37 0.66
CA LEU A 84 8.28 -8.79 1.86
C LEU A 84 6.75 -8.72 1.70
N LEU A 85 6.22 -7.67 1.07
CA LEU A 85 4.79 -7.54 0.76
C LEU A 85 4.29 -8.69 -0.11
N ALA A 86 5.01 -9.00 -1.20
CA ALA A 86 4.68 -10.10 -2.10
C ALA A 86 4.76 -11.46 -1.40
N ALA A 87 5.80 -11.71 -0.62
CA ALA A 87 5.92 -12.93 0.18
C ALA A 87 4.76 -13.07 1.18
N CYS A 88 4.43 -11.99 1.89
CA CYS A 88 3.28 -11.96 2.79
C CYS A 88 1.99 -12.26 2.04
N ALA A 89 1.75 -11.66 0.87
CA ALA A 89 0.56 -11.91 0.05
C ALA A 89 0.44 -13.38 -0.40
N GLY A 90 1.55 -14.01 -0.78
CA GLY A 90 1.57 -15.41 -1.21
C GLY A 90 1.44 -16.42 -0.07
N GLU A 91 1.97 -16.12 1.12
CA GLU A 91 2.09 -17.10 2.21
C GLU A 91 1.20 -16.81 3.42
N ALA A 92 0.40 -15.75 3.38
CA ALA A 92 -0.51 -15.34 4.45
C ALA A 92 -1.47 -16.44 4.91
N SER A 93 -2.03 -17.23 3.98
CA SER A 93 -2.96 -18.31 4.34
C SER A 93 -2.30 -19.33 5.27
N ALA A 94 -1.02 -19.65 5.05
CA ALA A 94 -0.26 -20.54 5.92
C ALA A 94 -0.10 -19.95 7.32
N LEU A 95 0.15 -18.63 7.45
CA LEU A 95 0.18 -17.97 8.75
C LEU A 95 -1.19 -18.02 9.45
N LEU A 96 -2.28 -17.75 8.74
CA LEU A 96 -3.63 -17.85 9.31
C LEU A 96 -3.96 -19.26 9.81
N GLU A 97 -3.59 -20.29 9.05
CA GLU A 97 -3.78 -21.70 9.45
C GLU A 97 -2.94 -22.10 10.66
N LEU A 98 -1.77 -21.48 10.85
CA LEU A 98 -0.91 -21.67 12.01
C LEU A 98 -1.41 -20.93 13.26
N GLY A 99 -2.55 -20.25 13.17
CA GLY A 99 -3.20 -19.58 14.29
C GLY A 99 -2.82 -18.11 14.46
N TYR A 100 -2.12 -17.50 13.50
CA TYR A 100 -1.93 -16.05 13.49
C TYR A 100 -3.24 -15.37 13.17
N GLY A 101 -3.68 -14.49 14.06
CA GLY A 101 -4.99 -13.88 14.00
C GLY A 101 -5.10 -12.87 12.85
N ARG A 102 -6.32 -12.58 12.41
CA ARG A 102 -6.53 -11.57 11.35
C ARG A 102 -6.15 -10.16 11.83
N GLU A 103 -6.22 -9.93 13.14
CA GLU A 103 -5.74 -8.73 13.83
C GLU A 103 -4.25 -8.48 13.63
N ASP A 104 -3.49 -9.51 13.23
CA ASP A 104 -2.06 -9.46 12.96
C ASP A 104 -1.72 -9.05 11.52
N GLY A 105 -2.71 -8.49 10.79
CA GLY A 105 -2.52 -7.88 9.47
C GLY A 105 -1.26 -7.03 9.39
N ILE A 106 -0.48 -7.24 8.34
CA ILE A 106 0.78 -6.52 8.14
C ILE A 106 0.52 -5.28 7.29
N ASP A 107 1.04 -4.14 7.74
CA ASP A 107 0.95 -2.87 7.04
C ASP A 107 2.28 -2.43 6.46
N PHE A 108 2.23 -1.99 5.22
CA PHE A 108 3.33 -1.35 4.52
C PHE A 108 2.96 0.11 4.29
N ILE A 109 3.51 0.99 5.13
CA ILE A 109 3.15 2.40 5.20
C ILE A 109 4.12 3.22 4.36
N THR A 110 3.58 3.89 3.34
CA THR A 110 4.25 4.90 2.53
C THR A 110 3.39 6.17 2.46
N SER A 111 3.65 7.07 1.52
CA SER A 111 2.87 8.29 1.30
C SER A 111 2.71 8.59 -0.20
N PHE A 112 1.64 9.27 -0.59
CA PHE A 112 1.55 9.94 -1.89
C PHE A 112 2.60 11.06 -2.02
N ALA A 113 2.89 11.48 -3.25
CA ALA A 113 3.62 12.74 -3.50
C ALA A 113 2.91 13.92 -2.81
N LEU A 114 3.65 14.98 -2.52
CA LEU A 114 3.03 16.26 -2.24
C LEU A 114 2.31 16.75 -3.51
N PRO A 115 1.10 17.31 -3.43
CA PRO A 115 0.33 17.72 -4.61
C PRO A 115 1.10 18.61 -5.60
N PHE A 116 1.92 19.54 -5.11
CA PHE A 116 2.72 20.44 -5.95
C PHE A 116 4.03 19.81 -6.49
N GLN A 117 4.44 18.66 -5.94
CA GLN A 117 5.57 17.85 -6.41
C GLN A 117 5.09 16.59 -7.12
N ASN A 118 3.80 16.50 -7.48
CA ASN A 118 3.29 15.32 -8.15
C ASN A 118 3.99 15.13 -9.50
N PRO A 119 4.61 13.97 -9.76
CA PRO A 119 5.45 13.78 -10.94
C PRO A 119 4.65 13.53 -12.23
N VAL A 120 3.33 13.32 -12.13
CA VAL A 120 2.47 12.93 -13.26
C VAL A 120 1.44 14.00 -13.61
N ARG A 121 0.88 14.68 -12.62
CA ARG A 121 -0.27 15.57 -12.78
C ARG A 121 0.06 17.01 -12.40
N THR A 122 -0.49 17.94 -13.17
CA THR A 122 -0.41 19.37 -12.84
C THR A 122 -1.34 19.73 -11.69
N LEU A 123 -1.06 20.83 -10.99
CA LEU A 123 -1.92 21.33 -9.92
C LEU A 123 -3.36 21.58 -10.36
N ASN A 124 -3.58 22.03 -11.59
CA ASN A 124 -4.93 22.25 -12.13
C ASN A 124 -5.70 20.93 -12.30
N GLN A 125 -5.03 19.86 -12.74
CA GLN A 125 -5.63 18.53 -12.84
C GLN A 125 -5.97 17.98 -11.45
N ILE A 126 -5.08 18.16 -10.47
CA ILE A 126 -5.31 17.74 -9.08
C ILE A 126 -6.48 18.50 -8.45
N ARG A 127 -6.52 19.83 -8.59
CA ARG A 127 -7.63 20.67 -8.13
C ARG A 127 -8.95 20.22 -8.77
N SER A 128 -8.94 19.96 -10.06
CA SER A 128 -10.13 19.47 -10.77
C SER A 128 -10.58 18.13 -10.21
N ALA A 129 -9.67 17.17 -9.99
CA ALA A 129 -10.03 15.87 -9.42
C ALA A 129 -10.62 15.98 -8.01
N ILE A 130 -10.06 16.83 -7.14
CA ILE A 130 -10.65 17.10 -5.81
C ILE A 130 -12.02 17.77 -5.94
N HIS A 131 -12.21 18.66 -6.93
CA HIS A 131 -13.50 19.31 -7.18
C HIS A 131 -14.60 18.32 -7.53
N TYR A 132 -14.31 17.45 -8.49
CA TYR A 132 -15.31 16.54 -9.06
C TYR A 132 -15.53 15.29 -8.22
N THR A 133 -14.48 14.77 -7.58
CA THR A 133 -14.50 13.49 -6.86
C THR A 133 -14.60 13.68 -5.34
N GLY A 134 -14.46 14.92 -4.86
CA GLY A 134 -14.49 15.29 -3.46
C GLY A 134 -13.12 15.29 -2.79
N GLY A 135 -13.10 15.84 -1.58
CA GLY A 135 -11.91 16.10 -0.77
C GLY A 135 -11.94 17.51 -0.21
N ASN A 136 -11.04 17.79 0.73
CA ASN A 136 -10.96 19.05 1.43
C ASN A 136 -10.04 20.03 0.68
N PHE A 137 -10.63 21.01 -0.01
CA PHE A 137 -9.88 22.07 -0.69
C PHE A 137 -9.07 22.94 0.24
N ALA A 138 -9.56 23.24 1.43
CA ALA A 138 -8.81 24.03 2.40
C ALA A 138 -7.54 23.29 2.83
N LEU A 139 -7.63 21.97 3.02
CA LEU A 139 -6.47 21.12 3.29
C LEU A 139 -5.49 21.09 2.10
N LEU A 140 -5.99 21.01 0.87
CA LEU A 140 -5.13 21.11 -0.31
C LEU A 140 -4.38 22.45 -0.31
N THR A 141 -5.08 23.57 -0.09
CA THR A 141 -4.47 24.90 -0.06
C THR A 141 -3.42 25.01 1.05
N ASP A 142 -3.72 24.56 2.28
CA ASP A 142 -2.74 24.54 3.38
C ASP A 142 -1.50 23.70 3.03
N MET A 143 -1.66 22.56 2.32
CA MET A 143 -0.52 21.76 1.84
C MET A 143 0.29 22.42 0.72
N LEU A 144 -0.29 23.34 -0.05
CA LEU A 144 0.43 24.12 -1.05
C LEU A 144 1.21 25.27 -0.40
N GLU A 145 0.71 25.79 0.73
CA GLU A 145 1.34 26.86 1.49
C GLU A 145 2.41 26.34 2.47
N ARG A 146 2.24 25.12 2.98
CA ARG A 146 3.11 24.50 3.98
C ARG A 146 3.50 23.10 3.55
N GLU A 147 4.77 22.93 3.20
CA GLU A 147 5.31 21.62 2.88
C GLU A 147 5.33 20.72 4.13
N ASN A 148 4.42 19.75 4.18
CA ASN A 148 4.40 18.73 5.23
C ASN A 148 4.35 17.32 4.61
N PRO A 149 5.49 16.77 4.17
CA PRO A 149 5.57 15.42 3.60
C PRO A 149 5.20 14.32 4.61
N SER A 150 5.19 14.64 5.91
CA SER A 150 4.79 13.72 6.98
C SER A 150 3.30 13.77 7.29
N SER A 151 2.51 14.56 6.56
CA SER A 151 1.06 14.66 6.78
C SER A 151 0.38 13.30 6.70
N ARG A 152 -0.44 12.99 7.71
CA ARG A 152 -1.23 11.75 7.77
C ARG A 152 -2.18 11.60 6.58
N HIS A 153 -2.63 12.71 6.01
CA HIS A 153 -3.57 12.71 4.88
C HIS A 153 -2.93 12.27 3.57
N LEU A 154 -1.59 12.27 3.50
CA LEU A 154 -0.84 11.73 2.36
C LEU A 154 -0.48 10.26 2.56
N LYS A 155 -0.73 9.66 3.72
CA LYS A 155 -0.35 8.27 3.97
C LYS A 155 -1.09 7.33 3.02
N LEU A 156 -0.36 6.33 2.59
CA LEU A 156 -0.83 5.27 1.72
C LEU A 156 -0.38 3.95 2.33
N VAL A 157 -1.32 3.08 2.68
CA VAL A 157 -1.03 1.84 3.37
C VAL A 157 -1.49 0.65 2.55
N PHE A 158 -0.54 -0.22 2.22
CA PHE A 158 -0.84 -1.54 1.66
C PHE A 158 -0.93 -2.51 2.82
N SER A 159 -2.08 -3.17 2.98
CA SER A 159 -2.30 -4.14 4.04
C SER A 159 -2.56 -5.52 3.46
N VAL A 160 -1.93 -6.53 4.04
CA VAL A 160 -2.17 -7.94 3.72
C VAL A 160 -3.04 -8.55 4.82
N TRP A 161 -4.11 -9.25 4.43
CA TRP A 161 -5.13 -9.88 5.29
C TRP A 161 -5.75 -9.02 6.40
N PRO A 162 -6.01 -7.71 6.21
CA PRO A 162 -6.52 -6.88 7.31
C PRO A 162 -7.89 -7.37 7.80
N VAL A 163 -8.14 -7.30 9.12
CA VAL A 163 -9.52 -7.36 9.64
C VAL A 163 -10.32 -6.19 9.06
N GLY A 164 -11.54 -6.46 8.61
CA GLY A 164 -12.50 -5.40 8.28
C GLY A 164 -12.70 -4.48 9.48
N GLY A 165 -12.35 -3.20 9.33
CA GLY A 165 -12.45 -2.19 10.40
C GLY A 165 -11.17 -1.95 11.20
N ARG A 166 -10.07 -2.67 10.94
CA ARG A 166 -8.76 -2.34 11.52
C ARG A 166 -8.26 -1.01 10.94
N ILE A 167 -7.90 -0.07 11.83
CA ILE A 167 -7.28 1.19 11.45
C ILE A 167 -5.75 1.00 11.48
N PRO A 168 -5.04 1.13 10.35
CA PRO A 168 -3.59 1.02 10.34
C PRO A 168 -2.95 2.09 11.22
N ALA A 169 -1.76 1.79 11.77
CA ALA A 169 -1.03 2.68 12.68
C ALA A 169 -0.65 4.07 12.10
N ALA A 170 -0.89 4.27 10.80
CA ALA A 170 -0.71 5.56 10.13
C ALA A 170 -1.78 6.61 10.51
N TRP A 171 -2.92 6.19 11.06
CA TRP A 171 -4.06 7.08 11.36
C TRP A 171 -4.58 6.93 12.78
N ARG A 172 -5.30 7.95 13.25
CA ARG A 172 -5.97 7.92 14.56
C ARG A 172 -7.39 7.32 14.45
N PRO A 173 -7.94 6.78 15.56
CA PRO A 173 -9.36 6.43 15.61
C PRO A 173 -10.26 7.60 15.23
N GLY A 174 -11.29 7.34 14.42
CA GLY A 174 -12.25 8.34 13.96
C GLY A 174 -11.82 9.14 12.72
N GLU A 175 -10.68 8.83 12.10
CA GLU A 175 -10.36 9.39 10.79
C GLU A 175 -11.18 8.71 9.68
N ASP A 176 -11.72 9.52 8.76
CA ASP A 176 -12.42 9.02 7.58
C ASP A 176 -11.42 8.45 6.57
N LEU A 177 -11.41 7.12 6.49
CA LEU A 177 -10.53 6.35 5.59
C LEU A 177 -11.33 5.71 4.47
N GLU A 178 -10.66 5.51 3.34
CA GLU A 178 -11.19 4.81 2.18
C GLU A 178 -10.26 3.64 1.83
N CYS A 179 -10.84 2.48 1.51
CA CYS A 179 -10.13 1.25 1.25
C CYS A 179 -10.47 0.71 -0.14
N LEU A 180 -9.45 0.41 -0.94
CA LEU A 180 -9.59 -0.26 -2.24
C LEU A 180 -9.08 -1.69 -2.13
N HIS A 181 -9.83 -2.63 -2.67
CA HIS A 181 -9.36 -4.01 -2.82
C HIS A 181 -8.35 -4.11 -3.96
N LEU A 182 -7.19 -4.71 -3.70
CA LEU A 182 -6.24 -5.10 -4.73
C LEU A 182 -6.57 -6.52 -5.19
N ASP A 183 -6.97 -6.65 -6.46
CA ASP A 183 -7.21 -7.95 -7.09
C ASP A 183 -5.86 -8.50 -7.57
N VAL A 184 -5.36 -9.55 -6.91
CA VAL A 184 -4.08 -10.21 -7.23
C VAL A 184 -4.32 -11.71 -7.34
N SER A 185 -4.26 -12.28 -8.54
CA SER A 185 -4.65 -13.68 -8.79
C SER A 185 -3.84 -14.68 -7.96
N GLU A 186 -2.53 -14.44 -7.79
CA GLU A 186 -1.63 -15.29 -7.00
C GLU A 186 -1.68 -15.02 -5.48
N ALA A 187 -2.43 -14.04 -5.00
CA ALA A 187 -2.50 -13.77 -3.56
C ALA A 187 -3.36 -14.82 -2.83
N SER A 188 -2.87 -15.27 -1.69
CA SER A 188 -3.55 -16.28 -0.86
C SER A 188 -4.66 -15.71 0.03
N VAL A 189 -4.73 -14.38 0.17
CA VAL A 189 -5.63 -13.63 1.05
C VAL A 189 -5.97 -12.27 0.45
N PRO A 190 -7.02 -11.57 0.93
CA PRO A 190 -7.34 -10.22 0.49
C PRO A 190 -6.20 -9.22 0.76
N LEU A 191 -5.93 -8.36 -0.22
CA LEU A 191 -5.08 -7.18 -0.09
C LEU A 191 -5.90 -5.91 -0.24
N VAL A 192 -5.55 -4.89 0.53
CA VAL A 192 -6.19 -3.58 0.39
C VAL A 192 -5.19 -2.45 0.40
N ILE A 193 -5.56 -1.36 -0.26
CA ILE A 193 -4.91 -0.06 -0.16
C ILE A 193 -5.83 0.85 0.64
N THR A 194 -5.31 1.39 1.75
CA THR A 194 -6.04 2.36 2.59
C THR A 194 -5.42 3.74 2.44
N PHE A 195 -6.26 4.78 2.40
CA PHE A 195 -5.85 6.18 2.39
C PHE A 195 -6.91 7.09 3.04
N SER A 196 -6.54 8.35 3.32
CA SER A 196 -7.46 9.32 3.91
C SER A 196 -8.46 9.87 2.89
N ARG A 197 -9.74 9.88 3.25
CA ARG A 197 -10.81 10.49 2.43
C ARG A 197 -10.69 12.01 2.34
N ALA A 198 -9.92 12.64 3.24
CA ALA A 198 -9.70 14.09 3.24
C ALA A 198 -9.08 14.61 1.93
N LEU A 199 -8.29 13.80 1.22
CA LEU A 199 -7.72 14.12 -0.09
C LEU A 199 -8.19 13.15 -1.18
N ARG A 200 -9.43 12.67 -1.07
CA ARG A 200 -10.00 11.60 -1.90
C ARG A 200 -9.72 11.76 -3.39
N GLY A 201 -10.09 12.88 -4.01
CA GLY A 201 -9.89 13.10 -5.44
C GLY A 201 -8.42 13.03 -5.87
N TYR A 202 -7.51 13.50 -5.03
CA TYR A 202 -6.07 13.40 -5.27
C TYR A 202 -5.54 11.97 -5.12
N ALA A 203 -5.97 11.27 -4.07
CA ALA A 203 -5.59 9.88 -3.81
C ALA A 203 -6.06 8.96 -4.96
N LEU A 204 -7.33 9.08 -5.36
CA LEU A 204 -7.89 8.29 -6.47
C LEU A 204 -7.18 8.61 -7.79
N LEU A 205 -6.90 9.88 -8.08
CA LEU A 205 -6.16 10.25 -9.30
C LEU A 205 -4.75 9.62 -9.29
N SER A 206 -4.06 9.67 -8.16
CA SER A 206 -2.72 9.09 -8.01
C SER A 206 -2.73 7.56 -8.15
N LEU A 207 -3.75 6.89 -7.63
CA LEU A 207 -3.93 5.44 -7.74
C LEU A 207 -4.29 5.01 -9.17
N TRP A 208 -5.11 5.81 -9.86
CA TRP A 208 -5.37 5.63 -11.28
C TRP A 208 -4.07 5.74 -12.10
N ASP A 209 -3.25 6.77 -11.86
CA ASP A 209 -1.99 6.97 -12.58
C ASP A 209 -0.95 5.88 -12.28
N LEU A 210 -1.00 5.25 -11.10
CA LEU A 210 -0.21 4.06 -10.79
C LEU A 210 -0.69 2.85 -11.60
N ALA A 211 -2.00 2.61 -11.65
CA ALA A 211 -2.60 1.50 -12.37
C ALA A 211 -2.39 1.62 -13.89
N SER A 212 -2.70 2.77 -14.49
CA SER A 212 -2.56 2.99 -15.94
C SER A 212 -1.12 2.83 -16.39
N SER A 213 -0.18 3.44 -15.66
CA SER A 213 1.24 3.30 -15.95
C SER A 213 1.71 1.85 -15.82
N LEU A 214 1.10 1.04 -14.95
CA LEU A 214 1.46 -0.37 -14.79
C LEU A 214 0.95 -1.22 -15.96
N ALA A 215 -0.30 -1.00 -16.37
CA ALA A 215 -0.90 -1.66 -17.52
C ALA A 215 -0.19 -1.32 -18.84
N GLU A 216 0.36 -0.11 -18.98
CA GLU A 216 1.18 0.28 -20.14
C GLU A 216 2.52 -0.48 -20.19
N GLU A 217 3.13 -0.76 -19.05
CA GLU A 217 4.44 -1.45 -18.99
C GLU A 217 4.29 -2.98 -19.04
N ARG A 218 3.23 -3.52 -18.43
CA ARG A 218 3.07 -4.96 -18.23
C ARG A 218 1.84 -5.46 -18.97
N SER A 219 2.07 -6.26 -20.01
CA SER A 219 1.02 -6.86 -20.82
C SER A 219 0.07 -7.78 -20.05
N SER A 220 0.50 -8.31 -18.89
CA SER A 220 -0.32 -9.11 -17.98
C SER A 220 -1.32 -8.28 -17.17
N VAL A 221 -1.10 -6.97 -17.02
CA VAL A 221 -1.93 -6.13 -16.15
C VAL A 221 -3.03 -5.46 -16.98
N GLN A 222 -4.29 -5.67 -16.56
CA GLN A 222 -5.44 -5.09 -17.24
C GLN A 222 -6.11 -4.01 -16.38
N LEU A 223 -6.42 -2.87 -17.01
CA LEU A 223 -7.28 -1.86 -16.38
C LEU A 223 -8.72 -2.37 -16.33
N LEU A 224 -9.32 -2.30 -15.14
CA LEU A 224 -10.69 -2.71 -14.89
C LEU A 224 -11.71 -1.64 -15.28
N LYS A 225 -11.24 -0.42 -15.54
CA LYS A 225 -12.05 0.72 -15.97
C LYS A 225 -11.36 1.38 -17.16
N PRO A 226 -12.10 1.98 -18.10
CA PRO A 226 -11.51 2.58 -19.29
C PRO A 226 -10.94 3.98 -19.03
N SER A 227 -11.33 4.66 -17.94
CA SER A 227 -10.78 5.97 -17.58
C SER A 227 -10.94 6.29 -16.09
N PHE A 228 -10.20 7.31 -15.64
CA PHE A 228 -10.29 7.85 -14.28
C PHE A 228 -11.72 8.18 -13.85
N ARG A 229 -12.55 8.72 -14.76
CA ARG A 229 -13.94 9.09 -14.46
C ARG A 229 -14.76 7.89 -13.98
N TYR A 230 -14.66 6.76 -14.67
CA TYR A 230 -15.39 5.54 -14.30
C TYR A 230 -14.87 4.95 -13.00
N PHE A 231 -13.55 4.97 -12.81
CA PHE A 231 -12.96 4.54 -11.54
C PHE A 231 -13.42 5.41 -10.35
N ALA A 232 -13.43 6.73 -10.50
CA ALA A 232 -13.80 7.68 -9.46
C ALA A 232 -15.29 7.61 -9.05
N LEU A 233 -16.18 7.25 -9.97
CA LEU A 233 -17.62 7.11 -9.71
C LEU A 233 -17.98 5.83 -8.97
N ASP A 234 -17.23 4.75 -9.22
CA ASP A 234 -17.43 3.45 -8.57
C ASP A 234 -16.71 3.34 -7.23
N SER A 235 -15.92 4.36 -6.89
CA SER A 235 -15.20 4.49 -5.63
C SER A 235 -16.02 5.19 -4.56
#